data_AF-A0A1B6GGG2-F1
#
_entry.id   AF-A0A1B6GGG2-F1
#
_cell.length_a   1.000
_cell.length_b   1.000
_cell.length_c   1.000
_cell.angle_alpha   90.00
_cell.angle_beta   90.00
_cell.angle_gamma   90.00
#
_symmetry.space_group_name_H-M   'P 1'
#
loop_
_entity.id
_entity.type
_entity.pdbx_description
1 polymer ?
#
loop_
_entity_poly.entity_id
_entity_poly.type
_entity_poly.pdbx_seq_one_letter_code
_entity_poly.pdbx_strand_id
1 'polypeptide(L)'
;CVGTETGLEQLERECAPLLWFNPETMNCDWPETVKHIRPECTVTESLSECEEAWSEWVNVSHPASEDGDFETFSKIKEAGISLCPGANSHIKDIQCQYRAAPRTKTGTKKGGKPGRWIERDYRESDDVDVICSPQTGLTCLNYKQADGQCQDYSIRVLCGCEKEEEVAVFEVGITEEPRINPVAEGCRSDEQWMDCNLQCDQLCLYYDHVLQVDGKCTTGRKCVAGCWPTGSATTCPPGFRWREWGSCVRIDDCTCRSNSGAIVKPGEVIHESDCKVCICENNHYTCDDSACHTTTSTTTTT
;
A
#
# COMPACT_ATOMS: atom_id res chain seq x y z
N CYS A 1 7.77 -37.58 30.32
CA CYS A 1 6.66 -38.40 29.80
C CYS A 1 6.50 -39.64 30.66
N VAL A 2 5.28 -40.11 30.88
CA VAL A 2 5.00 -41.37 31.61
C VAL A 2 4.34 -42.36 30.63
N GLY A 3 4.64 -43.65 30.78
CA GLY A 3 4.03 -44.68 29.95
C GLY A 3 2.59 -44.97 30.37
N THR A 4 1.66 -44.85 29.43
CA THR A 4 0.26 -45.22 29.58
C THR A 4 -0.10 -46.31 28.57
N GLU A 5 -1.30 -46.90 28.70
CA GLU A 5 -1.78 -47.94 27.79
C GLU A 5 -1.96 -47.45 26.33
N THR A 6 -1.95 -46.14 26.09
CA THR A 6 -2.12 -45.51 24.77
C THR A 6 -0.86 -44.86 24.21
N GLY A 7 0.25 -44.83 24.95
CA GLY A 7 1.53 -44.27 24.49
C GLY A 7 2.30 -43.50 25.57
N LEU A 8 3.19 -42.60 25.13
CA LEU A 8 3.93 -41.71 26.02
C LEU A 8 3.16 -40.38 26.14
N GLU A 9 2.69 -40.07 27.35
CA GLU A 9 1.96 -38.82 27.61
C GLU A 9 2.86 -37.82 28.35
N GLN A 10 2.77 -36.54 27.98
CA GLN A 10 3.49 -35.46 28.68
C GLN A 10 2.80 -35.19 30.01
N LEU A 11 3.57 -35.25 31.10
CA LEU A 11 3.10 -34.96 32.45
C LEU A 11 3.78 -33.67 32.90
N GLU A 12 3.01 -32.62 33.11
CA GLU A 12 3.52 -31.42 33.79
C GLU A 12 3.73 -31.75 35.27
N ARG A 13 4.97 -31.63 35.74
CA ARG A 13 5.30 -31.69 37.16
C ARG A 13 5.74 -30.30 37.60
N GLU A 14 5.07 -29.75 38.59
CA GLU A 14 5.48 -28.51 39.21
C GLU A 14 6.69 -28.76 40.10
N CYS A 15 7.84 -28.25 39.69
CA CYS A 15 9.01 -28.17 40.56
C CYS A 15 8.88 -26.97 41.50
N ALA A 16 9.50 -27.07 42.68
CA ALA A 16 9.61 -25.92 43.57
C ALA A 16 10.33 -24.75 42.85
N PRO A 17 10.07 -23.49 43.23
CA PRO A 17 10.71 -22.33 42.60
C PRO A 17 12.24 -22.50 42.54
N LEU A 18 12.83 -22.21 41.37
CA LEU A 18 14.26 -22.33 41.06
C LEU A 18 14.80 -23.74 40.77
N LEU A 19 13.95 -24.78 40.70
CA LEU A 19 14.35 -26.12 40.27
C LEU A 19 13.75 -26.46 38.89
N TRP A 20 14.50 -27.22 38.09
CA TRP A 20 14.09 -27.67 36.75
C TRP A 20 13.88 -29.18 36.74
N PHE A 21 12.94 -29.67 35.93
CA PHE A 21 12.71 -31.11 35.81
C PHE A 21 13.87 -31.77 35.03
N ASN A 22 14.53 -32.74 35.66
CA ASN A 22 15.58 -33.54 35.06
C ASN A 22 14.96 -34.78 34.38
N PRO A 23 15.10 -34.91 33.05
CA PRO A 23 14.52 -36.03 32.31
C PRO A 23 15.26 -37.37 32.49
N GLU A 24 16.52 -37.36 32.95
CA GLU A 24 17.30 -38.57 33.23
C GLU A 24 16.96 -39.17 34.60
N THR A 25 16.82 -38.32 35.62
CA THR A 25 16.53 -38.74 37.01
C THR A 25 15.02 -38.74 37.33
N MET A 26 14.20 -38.18 36.44
CA MET A 26 12.75 -37.99 36.61
C MET A 26 12.38 -37.18 37.88
N ASN A 27 13.29 -36.33 38.35
CA ASN A 27 13.13 -35.52 39.56
C ASN A 27 13.45 -34.04 39.30
N CYS A 28 13.12 -33.16 40.24
CA CYS A 28 13.51 -31.75 40.16
C CYS A 28 14.96 -31.58 40.61
N ASP A 29 15.82 -31.06 39.74
CA ASP A 29 17.23 -30.81 39.98
C ASP A 29 17.58 -29.33 39.73
N TRP A 30 18.80 -28.96 40.10
CA TRP A 30 19.31 -27.61 39.89
C TRP A 30 19.44 -27.28 38.39
N PRO A 31 19.14 -26.03 37.99
CA PRO A 31 19.21 -25.61 36.58
C PRO A 31 20.55 -25.91 35.91
N GLU A 32 21.67 -25.76 36.61
CA GLU A 32 23.01 -26.06 36.05
C GLU A 32 23.16 -27.53 35.64
N THR A 33 22.58 -28.46 36.41
CA THR A 33 22.60 -29.88 36.08
C THR A 33 21.69 -30.19 34.89
N VAL A 34 20.53 -29.52 34.82
CA VAL A 34 19.52 -29.75 33.78
C VAL A 34 19.92 -29.11 32.44
N LYS A 35 20.65 -27.99 32.44
CA LYS A 35 21.12 -27.30 31.22
C LYS A 35 21.89 -28.22 30.27
N HIS A 36 22.69 -29.15 30.79
CA HIS A 36 23.56 -30.02 29.99
C HIS A 36 22.85 -31.26 29.43
N ILE A 37 21.68 -31.60 29.95
CA ILE A 37 20.91 -32.81 29.61
C ILE A 37 19.52 -32.47 29.04
N ARG A 38 19.19 -31.19 28.93
CA ARG A 38 17.95 -30.76 28.29
C ARG A 38 17.99 -31.20 26.82
N PRO A 39 16.96 -31.90 26.32
CA PRO A 39 16.88 -32.17 24.89
C PRO A 39 16.72 -30.83 24.15
N GLU A 40 17.51 -30.62 23.11
CA GLU A 40 17.25 -29.52 22.17
C GLU A 40 16.02 -29.88 21.35
N CYS A 41 14.93 -29.14 21.55
CA CYS A 41 13.81 -29.21 20.63
C CYS A 41 14.28 -28.57 19.31
N THR A 42 14.61 -29.39 18.32
CA THR A 42 14.69 -28.92 16.93
C THR A 42 13.28 -28.59 16.47
N VAL A 43 12.83 -27.38 16.78
CA VAL A 43 11.78 -26.75 16.00
C VAL A 43 12.42 -26.53 14.64
N THR A 44 12.04 -27.34 13.65
CA THR A 44 12.22 -26.95 12.26
C THR A 44 11.37 -25.70 12.06
N GLU A 45 11.94 -24.53 12.37
CA GLU A 45 11.57 -23.30 11.69
C GLU A 45 11.87 -23.55 10.22
N SER A 46 10.86 -23.95 9.47
CA SER A 46 10.77 -23.53 8.09
C SER A 46 10.55 -22.02 8.10
N LEU A 47 11.63 -21.27 8.34
CA LEU A 47 11.74 -19.93 7.77
C LEU A 47 11.58 -20.17 6.27
N SER A 48 10.40 -19.87 5.74
CA SER A 48 10.26 -19.70 4.30
C SER A 48 11.25 -18.62 3.94
N GLU A 49 12.40 -19.02 3.40
CA GLU A 49 13.37 -18.12 2.83
C GLU A 49 12.58 -17.18 1.93
N CYS A 50 12.72 -15.88 2.17
CA CYS A 50 12.05 -14.92 1.33
C CYS A 50 12.63 -15.09 -0.09
N GLU A 51 11.80 -15.53 -1.03
CA GLU A 51 12.17 -15.71 -2.42
C GLU A 51 11.64 -14.53 -3.24
N GLU A 52 12.49 -13.97 -4.13
CA GLU A 52 12.03 -12.94 -5.05
C GLU A 52 11.17 -13.57 -6.14
N ALA A 53 9.86 -13.33 -6.08
CA ALA A 53 8.91 -13.88 -7.02
C ALA A 53 7.78 -12.89 -7.32
N TRP A 54 7.28 -12.94 -8.54
CA TRP A 54 6.04 -12.27 -8.90
C TRP A 54 4.85 -13.02 -8.32
N SER A 55 3.91 -12.29 -7.72
CA SER A 55 2.63 -12.85 -7.33
C SER A 55 1.83 -13.30 -8.57
N GLU A 56 0.83 -14.14 -8.34
CA GLU A 56 -0.24 -14.33 -9.32
C GLU A 56 -0.96 -12.99 -9.57
N TRP A 57 -1.61 -12.90 -10.73
CA TRP A 57 -2.45 -11.75 -11.05
C TRP A 57 -3.72 -11.77 -10.20
N VAL A 58 -4.04 -10.62 -9.63
CA VAL A 58 -5.19 -10.42 -8.76
C VAL A 58 -6.11 -9.37 -9.38
N ASN A 59 -7.41 -9.69 -9.41
CA ASN A 59 -8.52 -8.80 -9.74
C ASN A 59 -9.58 -9.01 -8.65
N VAL A 60 -9.74 -8.03 -7.77
CA VAL A 60 -10.70 -8.07 -6.65
C VAL A 60 -11.82 -7.05 -6.81
N SER A 61 -11.68 -6.09 -7.73
CA SER A 61 -12.69 -5.10 -8.03
C SER A 61 -13.14 -5.16 -9.48
N HIS A 62 -14.28 -4.54 -9.75
CA HIS A 62 -14.79 -4.42 -11.11
C HIS A 62 -15.34 -3.01 -11.35
N PRO A 63 -15.06 -2.38 -12.50
CA PRO A 63 -15.46 -0.99 -12.79
C PRO A 63 -16.97 -0.75 -12.78
N ALA A 64 -17.79 -1.79 -12.88
CA ALA A 64 -19.25 -1.69 -12.82
C ALA A 64 -19.85 -1.93 -11.42
N SER A 65 -19.09 -2.51 -10.48
CA SER A 65 -19.57 -2.72 -9.12
C SER A 65 -19.44 -1.48 -8.24
N GLU A 66 -18.53 -0.57 -8.58
CA GLU A 66 -18.21 0.62 -7.81
C GLU A 66 -17.93 1.83 -8.73
N ASP A 67 -17.55 2.98 -8.16
CA ASP A 67 -17.26 4.23 -8.88
C ASP A 67 -15.90 4.23 -9.63
N GLY A 68 -15.40 3.04 -9.98
CA GLY A 68 -14.08 2.86 -10.54
C GLY A 68 -13.60 1.42 -10.39
N ASP A 69 -12.37 1.20 -10.81
CA ASP A 69 -11.67 -0.05 -10.60
C ASP A 69 -10.47 0.16 -9.66
N PHE A 70 -10.41 -0.63 -8.61
CA PHE A 70 -9.59 -0.40 -7.42
C PHE A 70 -8.91 -1.68 -6.95
N GLU A 71 -7.84 -2.06 -7.63
CA GLU A 71 -6.97 -3.16 -7.23
C GLU A 71 -5.97 -2.71 -6.16
N THR A 72 -6.48 -2.16 -5.04
CA THR A 72 -5.66 -1.61 -3.96
C THR A 72 -5.24 -2.68 -2.96
N PHE A 73 -4.09 -2.50 -2.30
CA PHE A 73 -3.62 -3.48 -1.31
C PHE A 73 -4.60 -3.65 -0.13
N SER A 74 -5.32 -2.59 0.25
CA SER A 74 -6.39 -2.67 1.26
C SER A 74 -7.50 -3.62 0.83
N LYS A 75 -8.01 -3.47 -0.41
CA LYS A 75 -9.08 -4.35 -0.93
C LYS A 75 -8.62 -5.78 -1.15
N ILE A 76 -7.39 -5.97 -1.64
CA ILE A 76 -6.80 -7.30 -1.82
C ILE A 76 -6.67 -8.02 -0.46
N LYS A 77 -6.27 -7.28 0.59
CA LYS A 77 -6.22 -7.80 1.96
C LYS A 77 -7.60 -8.12 2.52
N GLU A 78 -8.60 -7.27 2.28
CA GLU A 78 -10.00 -7.51 2.65
C GLU A 78 -10.59 -8.74 1.94
N ALA A 79 -10.16 -9.01 0.71
CA ALA A 79 -10.49 -10.23 -0.02
C ALA A 79 -9.75 -11.49 0.50
N GLY A 80 -8.88 -11.33 1.52
CA GLY A 80 -8.13 -12.43 2.14
C GLY A 80 -6.93 -12.91 1.32
N ILE A 81 -6.46 -12.10 0.37
CA ILE A 81 -5.33 -12.44 -0.50
C ILE A 81 -4.05 -11.85 0.09
N SER A 82 -3.07 -12.72 0.37
CA SER A 82 -1.72 -12.30 0.74
C SER A 82 -0.84 -12.26 -0.51
N LEU A 83 -0.40 -11.07 -0.91
CA LEU A 83 0.44 -10.90 -2.12
C LEU A 83 1.86 -11.44 -1.92
N CYS A 84 2.45 -11.25 -0.74
CA CYS A 84 3.81 -11.67 -0.41
C CYS A 84 3.81 -12.54 0.87
N PRO A 85 3.68 -13.88 0.73
CA PRO A 85 3.71 -14.79 1.87
C PRO A 85 5.16 -15.03 2.32
N GLY A 86 5.62 -14.33 3.36
CA GLY A 86 6.93 -14.57 3.97
C GLY A 86 7.24 -13.57 5.09
N ALA A 87 7.93 -14.02 6.14
CA ALA A 87 8.49 -13.11 7.13
C ALA A 87 9.54 -12.23 6.45
N ASN A 88 9.41 -10.91 6.58
CA ASN A 88 10.28 -9.90 5.95
C ASN A 88 10.18 -9.79 4.41
N SER A 89 9.11 -10.31 3.81
CA SER A 89 8.81 -10.08 2.40
C SER A 89 8.06 -8.77 2.19
N HIS A 90 8.54 -7.92 1.29
CA HIS A 90 7.93 -6.64 0.93
C HIS A 90 7.74 -6.52 -0.58
N ILE A 91 6.90 -5.56 -0.99
CA ILE A 91 6.63 -5.26 -2.40
C ILE A 91 7.77 -4.40 -2.95
N LYS A 92 8.53 -4.94 -3.90
CA LYS A 92 9.61 -4.24 -4.61
C LYS A 92 9.12 -3.52 -5.87
N ASP A 93 8.16 -4.12 -6.57
CA ASP A 93 7.66 -3.61 -7.85
C ASP A 93 6.20 -4.05 -8.08
N ILE A 94 5.52 -3.42 -9.04
CA ILE A 94 4.14 -3.72 -9.42
C ILE A 94 4.00 -3.74 -10.94
N GLN A 95 3.12 -4.61 -11.42
CA GLN A 95 2.62 -4.58 -12.79
C GLN A 95 1.11 -4.56 -12.80
N CYS A 96 0.56 -3.80 -13.74
CA CYS A 96 -0.87 -3.66 -13.93
C CYS A 96 -1.22 -3.93 -15.39
N GLN A 97 -2.31 -4.63 -15.60
CA GLN A 97 -2.84 -4.92 -16.93
C GLN A 97 -4.36 -4.73 -16.95
N TYR A 98 -4.94 -4.56 -18.13
CA TYR A 98 -6.38 -4.45 -18.31
C TYR A 98 -6.90 -5.42 -19.37
N ARG A 99 -8.18 -5.75 -19.21
CA ARG A 99 -8.89 -6.66 -20.07
C ARG A 99 -9.36 -5.96 -21.35
N ALA A 100 -8.54 -6.00 -22.39
CA ALA A 100 -8.82 -5.32 -23.64
C ALA A 100 -9.71 -6.14 -24.59
N ALA A 101 -10.68 -5.47 -25.19
CA ALA A 101 -11.41 -6.05 -26.32
C ALA A 101 -10.47 -6.23 -27.52
N PRO A 102 -10.60 -7.33 -28.29
CA PRO A 102 -9.76 -7.52 -29.47
C PRO A 102 -10.05 -6.44 -30.52
N ARG A 103 -8.98 -5.76 -30.97
CA ARG A 103 -9.05 -4.78 -32.07
C ARG A 103 -9.46 -5.50 -33.36
N THR A 104 -10.74 -5.51 -33.67
CA THR A 104 -11.19 -5.95 -35.00
C THR A 104 -10.73 -4.90 -36.00
N LYS A 105 -9.66 -5.19 -36.74
CA LYS A 105 -9.27 -4.34 -37.86
C LYS A 105 -10.37 -4.40 -38.91
N THR A 106 -11.09 -3.29 -39.03
CA THR A 106 -11.91 -2.87 -40.17
C THR A 106 -12.98 -3.87 -40.66
N GLY A 107 -14.24 -3.58 -40.31
CA GLY A 107 -15.36 -3.78 -41.23
C GLY A 107 -15.98 -5.17 -41.28
N THR A 108 -16.51 -5.68 -40.17
CA THR A 108 -17.41 -6.84 -40.24
C THR A 108 -18.66 -6.64 -39.39
N LYS A 109 -19.78 -6.48 -40.09
CA LYS A 109 -21.20 -6.62 -39.71
C LYS A 109 -21.56 -6.56 -38.22
N LYS A 110 -22.41 -5.59 -37.85
CA LYS A 110 -23.22 -5.58 -36.61
C LYS A 110 -23.74 -7.00 -36.32
N GLY A 111 -23.22 -7.64 -35.27
CA GLY A 111 -23.66 -8.97 -34.80
C GLY A 111 -22.58 -10.06 -34.68
N GLY A 112 -21.31 -9.79 -34.98
CA GLY A 112 -20.23 -10.74 -34.70
C GLY A 112 -19.97 -10.89 -33.19
N LYS A 113 -19.82 -12.13 -32.70
CA LYS A 113 -19.42 -12.40 -31.31
C LYS A 113 -18.08 -11.69 -31.04
N PRO A 114 -17.91 -10.98 -29.90
CA PRO A 114 -16.63 -10.39 -29.56
C PRO A 114 -15.58 -11.50 -29.53
N GLY A 115 -14.40 -11.24 -30.11
CA GLY A 115 -13.27 -12.15 -30.03
C GLY A 115 -12.83 -12.36 -28.57
N ARG A 116 -11.86 -13.27 -28.36
CA ARG A 116 -11.28 -13.51 -27.04
C ARG A 116 -10.67 -12.22 -26.48
N TRP A 117 -11.06 -11.85 -25.26
CA TRP A 117 -10.44 -10.78 -24.47
C TRP A 117 -8.95 -11.09 -24.25
N ILE A 118 -8.12 -10.06 -24.33
CA ILE A 118 -6.66 -10.16 -24.14
C ILE A 118 -6.21 -9.18 -23.07
N GLU A 119 -5.27 -9.59 -22.23
CA GLU A 119 -4.64 -8.70 -21.26
C GLU A 119 -3.61 -7.83 -21.96
N ARG A 120 -3.61 -6.53 -21.64
CA ARG A 120 -2.64 -5.56 -22.13
C ARG A 120 -2.14 -4.66 -21.02
N ASP A 121 -0.96 -4.08 -21.21
CA ASP A 121 -0.38 -3.13 -20.26
C ASP A 121 -1.36 -1.98 -20.00
N TYR A 122 -1.53 -1.58 -18.73
CA TYR A 122 -2.48 -0.53 -18.34
C TYR A 122 -2.25 0.80 -19.07
N ARG A 123 -1.01 1.09 -19.51
CA ARG A 123 -0.64 2.31 -20.26
C ARG A 123 -1.19 2.33 -21.68
N GLU A 124 -1.63 1.17 -22.20
CA GLU A 124 -2.31 1.06 -23.49
C GLU A 124 -3.84 1.21 -23.37
N SER A 125 -4.36 1.48 -22.17
CA SER A 125 -5.77 1.82 -22.00
C SER A 125 -6.06 3.23 -22.52
N ASP A 126 -7.31 3.46 -22.92
CA ASP A 126 -7.79 4.81 -23.28
C ASP A 126 -8.25 5.60 -22.03
N ASP A 127 -8.11 5.01 -20.84
CA ASP A 127 -8.49 5.61 -19.56
C ASP A 127 -7.47 6.66 -19.13
N VAL A 128 -7.95 7.72 -18.50
CA VAL A 128 -7.15 8.80 -17.93
C VAL A 128 -7.02 8.64 -16.42
N ASP A 129 -5.85 9.04 -15.91
CA ASP A 129 -5.55 9.04 -14.47
C ASP A 129 -5.61 7.65 -13.81
N VAL A 130 -5.26 6.61 -14.57
CA VAL A 130 -5.03 5.26 -14.04
C VAL A 130 -3.69 5.22 -13.29
N ILE A 131 -3.73 4.79 -12.05
CA ILE A 131 -2.59 4.79 -11.13
C ILE A 131 -2.15 3.35 -10.94
N CYS A 132 -0.85 3.05 -11.09
CA CYS A 132 -0.28 1.72 -10.85
C CYS A 132 0.99 1.88 -10.00
N SER A 133 0.88 1.64 -8.70
CA SER A 133 1.91 2.00 -7.71
C SER A 133 2.27 0.84 -6.77
N PRO A 134 3.57 0.59 -6.51
CA PRO A 134 4.00 -0.44 -5.57
C PRO A 134 3.71 -0.08 -4.11
N GLN A 135 3.22 1.14 -3.83
CA GLN A 135 2.77 1.56 -2.50
C GLN A 135 1.28 1.35 -2.25
N THR A 136 0.44 1.47 -3.28
CA THR A 136 -1.02 1.51 -3.11
C THR A 136 -1.80 0.52 -3.96
N GLY A 137 -1.18 -0.11 -4.97
CA GLY A 137 -1.88 -0.97 -5.94
C GLY A 137 -2.32 -0.18 -7.17
N LEU A 138 -3.48 -0.53 -7.75
CA LEU A 138 -4.06 0.22 -8.86
C LEU A 138 -5.35 0.94 -8.51
N THR A 139 -5.54 2.11 -9.11
CA THR A 139 -6.75 2.93 -8.97
C THR A 139 -7.13 3.56 -10.29
N CYS A 140 -8.40 3.42 -10.66
CA CYS A 140 -9.04 4.14 -11.75
C CYS A 140 -10.42 4.62 -11.28
N LEU A 141 -10.81 5.85 -11.63
CA LEU A 141 -12.10 6.45 -11.24
C LEU A 141 -13.00 6.66 -12.46
N ASN A 142 -14.23 6.14 -12.41
CA ASN A 142 -15.20 6.17 -13.51
C ASN A 142 -15.51 7.61 -13.97
N TYR A 143 -15.69 8.54 -13.02
CA TYR A 143 -16.06 9.92 -13.34
C TYR A 143 -14.98 10.72 -14.09
N LYS A 144 -13.73 10.24 -14.08
CA LYS A 144 -12.63 10.85 -14.84
C LYS A 144 -12.57 10.34 -16.27
N GLN A 145 -13.22 9.21 -16.58
CA GLN A 145 -13.16 8.58 -17.89
C GLN A 145 -14.12 9.23 -18.89
N ALA A 146 -13.71 9.29 -20.16
CA ALA A 146 -14.49 9.92 -21.22
C ALA A 146 -15.81 9.18 -21.51
N ASP A 147 -15.81 7.86 -21.36
CA ASP A 147 -16.98 6.99 -21.47
C ASP A 147 -17.70 6.77 -20.12
N GLY A 148 -17.18 7.36 -19.04
CA GLY A 148 -17.72 7.26 -17.70
C GLY A 148 -17.47 5.93 -17.01
N GLN A 149 -16.56 5.08 -17.52
CA GLN A 149 -16.26 3.79 -16.92
C GLN A 149 -14.80 3.39 -17.15
N CYS A 150 -14.12 2.95 -16.08
CA CYS A 150 -12.79 2.37 -16.17
C CYS A 150 -12.79 1.02 -16.90
N GLN A 151 -11.66 0.65 -17.49
CA GLN A 151 -11.39 -0.73 -17.87
C GLN A 151 -11.32 -1.65 -16.63
N ASP A 152 -11.40 -2.95 -16.87
CA ASP A 152 -11.28 -4.01 -15.87
C ASP A 152 -9.80 -4.40 -15.75
N TYR A 153 -9.15 -3.96 -14.68
CA TYR A 153 -7.72 -4.09 -14.43
C TYR A 153 -7.41 -5.28 -13.52
N SER A 154 -6.15 -5.69 -13.53
CA SER A 154 -5.59 -6.64 -12.57
C SER A 154 -4.15 -6.25 -12.27
N ILE A 155 -3.67 -6.60 -11.08
CA ILE A 155 -2.30 -6.32 -10.65
C ILE A 155 -1.55 -7.58 -10.25
N ARG A 156 -0.22 -7.51 -10.31
CA ARG A 156 0.68 -8.42 -9.62
C ARG A 156 1.86 -7.64 -9.05
N VAL A 157 2.48 -8.16 -8.01
CA VAL A 157 3.62 -7.50 -7.35
C VAL A 157 4.85 -8.39 -7.37
N LEU A 158 6.03 -7.76 -7.40
CA LEU A 158 7.30 -8.44 -7.17
C LEU A 158 7.57 -8.42 -5.68
N CYS A 159 7.50 -9.58 -5.04
CA CYS A 159 7.90 -9.73 -3.66
C CYS A 159 9.42 -9.85 -3.59
N GLY A 160 10.02 -9.34 -2.51
CA GLY A 160 11.42 -9.57 -2.22
C GLY A 160 11.76 -9.24 -0.78
N CYS A 161 13.05 -9.35 -0.45
CA CYS A 161 13.51 -9.38 0.93
C CYS A 161 14.19 -8.09 1.27
N GLU A 162 13.92 -7.56 2.46
CA GLU A 162 14.77 -6.52 3.01
C GLU A 162 16.14 -7.14 3.25
N LYS A 163 17.17 -6.63 2.59
CA LYS A 163 18.51 -6.71 3.18
C LYS A 163 18.45 -5.69 4.31
N GLU A 164 18.76 -6.10 5.53
CA GLU A 164 18.98 -5.18 6.65
C GLU A 164 20.03 -4.14 6.20
N GLU A 165 19.60 -3.02 5.64
CA GLU A 165 20.34 -1.79 5.76
C GLU A 165 20.03 -1.31 7.17
N GLU A 166 20.96 -1.60 8.08
CA GLU A 166 20.98 -1.05 9.43
C GLU A 166 20.93 0.48 9.33
N VAL A 167 19.72 1.03 9.32
CA VAL A 167 19.51 2.45 9.60
C VAL A 167 19.81 2.60 11.08
N ALA A 168 21.03 3.04 11.38
CA ALA A 168 21.45 3.44 12.71
C ALA A 168 20.53 4.57 13.21
N VAL A 169 19.45 4.20 13.89
CA VAL A 169 18.62 5.12 14.64
C VAL A 169 19.43 5.55 15.85
N PHE A 170 19.89 6.80 15.83
CA PHE A 170 20.44 7.45 17.02
C PHE A 170 19.35 7.49 18.09
N GLU A 171 19.54 6.75 19.18
CA GLU A 171 18.71 6.83 20.38
C GLU A 171 18.82 8.23 20.98
N VAL A 172 17.83 9.09 20.71
CA VAL A 172 17.52 10.21 21.61
C VAL A 172 16.51 9.66 22.60
N GLY A 173 16.99 9.39 23.81
CA GLY A 173 16.16 8.92 24.92
C GLY A 173 15.01 9.89 25.21
N ILE A 174 13.80 9.46 24.85
CA ILE A 174 12.57 9.94 25.46
C ILE A 174 11.92 8.72 26.11
N THR A 175 12.17 8.61 27.41
CA THR A 175 11.47 7.67 28.29
C THR A 175 10.03 8.13 28.45
N GLU A 176 9.10 7.59 27.68
CA GLU A 176 7.75 7.26 28.15
C GLU A 176 7.24 6.03 27.38
N GLU A 177 6.86 5.00 28.15
CA GLU A 177 6.31 3.74 27.64
C GLU A 177 4.97 3.97 26.92
N PRO A 178 4.69 3.30 25.78
CA PRO A 178 3.36 3.31 25.20
C PRO A 178 2.46 2.40 26.03
N ARG A 179 1.62 3.00 26.88
CA ARG A 179 0.45 2.31 27.44
C ARG A 179 -0.52 1.98 26.32
N ILE A 180 -0.46 0.75 25.82
CA ILE A 180 -1.53 0.17 25.01
C ILE A 180 -2.68 -0.14 25.96
N ASN A 181 -3.63 0.79 26.06
CA ASN A 181 -4.98 0.47 26.53
C ASN A 181 -5.90 0.37 25.30
N PRO A 182 -6.57 -0.77 25.09
CA PRO A 182 -7.58 -0.90 24.05
C PRO A 182 -8.86 -0.25 24.59
N VAL A 183 -9.26 0.89 24.04
CA VAL A 183 -10.60 1.43 24.30
C VAL A 183 -11.25 1.76 22.97
N ALA A 184 -12.05 0.81 22.50
CA ALA A 184 -13.18 1.11 21.66
C ALA A 184 -14.20 1.87 22.53
N GLU A 185 -14.13 3.21 22.49
CA GLU A 185 -15.23 4.19 22.57
C GLU A 185 -14.62 5.59 22.81
N GLY A 186 -14.24 6.24 21.71
CA GLY A 186 -13.87 7.67 21.71
C GLY A 186 -12.38 7.98 21.59
N CYS A 187 -12.11 9.24 21.22
CA CYS A 187 -10.78 9.82 21.09
C CYS A 187 -10.03 9.84 22.43
N ARG A 188 -8.71 10.06 22.38
CA ARG A 188 -7.90 10.22 23.59
C ARG A 188 -8.40 11.39 24.43
N SER A 189 -8.06 11.43 25.71
CA SER A 189 -8.53 12.47 26.65
C SER A 189 -8.12 13.91 26.26
N ASP A 190 -7.06 14.05 25.45
CA ASP A 190 -6.56 15.29 24.88
C ASP A 190 -7.09 15.58 23.47
N GLU A 191 -7.88 14.67 22.92
CA GLU A 191 -8.44 14.73 21.57
C GLU A 191 -9.97 14.80 21.61
N GLN A 192 -10.53 15.51 20.65
CA GLN A 192 -11.97 15.61 20.44
C GLN A 192 -12.33 14.94 19.11
N TRP A 193 -13.40 14.15 19.11
CA TRP A 193 -13.97 13.65 17.87
C TRP A 193 -14.58 14.80 17.10
N MET A 194 -14.17 14.94 15.84
CA MET A 194 -14.69 15.94 14.94
C MET A 194 -15.27 15.27 13.70
N ASP A 195 -16.54 15.54 13.42
CA ASP A 195 -17.25 14.98 12.26
C ASP A 195 -16.78 15.56 10.92
N CYS A 196 -16.13 16.73 10.95
CA CYS A 196 -15.72 17.45 9.75
C CYS A 196 -14.53 18.36 10.05
N ASN A 197 -13.32 17.78 10.08
CA ASN A 197 -12.12 18.55 10.37
C ASN A 197 -11.23 18.70 9.14
N LEU A 198 -10.71 17.58 8.64
CA LEU A 198 -9.80 17.60 7.50
C LEU A 198 -10.56 17.93 6.22
N GLN A 199 -10.45 19.17 5.74
CA GLN A 199 -11.17 19.64 4.54
C GLN A 199 -10.54 19.09 3.27
N CYS A 200 -11.33 18.42 2.44
CA CYS A 200 -10.85 17.76 1.22
C CYS A 200 -10.41 18.75 0.13
N ASP A 201 -10.82 20.01 0.21
CA ASP A 201 -10.44 21.08 -0.73
C ASP A 201 -9.12 21.81 -0.35
N GLN A 202 -8.61 21.57 0.86
CA GLN A 202 -7.41 22.21 1.40
C GLN A 202 -6.23 21.24 1.57
N LEU A 203 -6.15 20.23 0.72
CA LEU A 203 -5.12 19.20 0.75
C LEU A 203 -3.98 19.52 -0.22
N CYS A 204 -2.77 19.03 0.09
CA CYS A 204 -1.74 18.88 -0.91
C CYS A 204 -2.12 17.74 -1.88
N LEU A 205 -1.70 17.84 -3.14
CA LEU A 205 -2.14 16.98 -4.24
C LEU A 205 -1.82 15.50 -3.97
N TYR A 206 -0.67 15.20 -3.38
CA TYR A 206 -0.35 13.82 -2.98
C TYR A 206 -1.25 13.32 -1.84
N TYR A 207 -1.54 14.16 -0.85
CA TYR A 207 -2.35 13.75 0.29
C TYR A 207 -3.82 13.58 -0.08
N ASP A 208 -4.34 14.41 -0.99
CA ASP A 208 -5.65 14.22 -1.63
C ASP A 208 -5.76 12.84 -2.29
N HIS A 209 -4.75 12.44 -3.07
CA HIS A 209 -4.71 11.10 -3.66
C HIS A 209 -4.76 9.99 -2.61
N VAL A 210 -3.95 10.07 -1.55
CA VAL A 210 -3.95 9.08 -0.45
C VAL A 210 -5.34 8.96 0.18
N LEU A 211 -6.01 10.09 0.44
CA LEU A 211 -7.34 10.09 1.05
C LEU A 211 -8.45 9.65 0.09
N GLN A 212 -8.29 9.82 -1.21
CA GLN A 212 -9.18 9.27 -2.22
C GLN A 212 -9.06 7.76 -2.29
N VAL A 213 -7.83 7.22 -2.28
CA VAL A 213 -7.55 5.77 -2.25
C VAL A 213 -8.14 5.11 -1.01
N ASP A 214 -8.05 5.79 0.14
CA ASP A 214 -8.67 5.35 1.41
C ASP A 214 -10.20 5.49 1.43
N GLY A 215 -10.84 5.96 0.36
CA GLY A 215 -12.28 6.19 0.31
C GLY A 215 -12.78 7.30 1.25
N LYS A 216 -11.90 8.21 1.70
CA LYS A 216 -12.21 9.29 2.64
C LYS A 216 -12.67 10.55 1.92
N CYS A 217 -11.88 11.08 0.99
CA CYS A 217 -12.16 12.30 0.23
C CYS A 217 -12.72 12.02 -1.18
N THR A 218 -13.81 11.25 -1.26
CA THR A 218 -14.49 10.93 -2.53
C THR A 218 -15.49 12.01 -2.96
N THR A 219 -16.01 11.92 -4.19
CA THR A 219 -16.96 12.87 -4.77
C THR A 219 -18.16 13.13 -3.83
N GLY A 220 -18.38 14.40 -3.48
CA GLY A 220 -19.50 14.83 -2.62
C GLY A 220 -19.17 14.93 -1.13
N ARG A 221 -18.02 14.41 -0.67
CA ARG A 221 -17.54 14.62 0.70
C ARG A 221 -16.72 15.91 0.79
N LYS A 222 -17.09 16.76 1.76
CA LYS A 222 -16.42 18.06 2.01
C LYS A 222 -15.18 17.91 2.91
N CYS A 223 -15.20 16.92 3.78
CA CYS A 223 -14.21 16.76 4.84
C CYS A 223 -14.21 15.33 5.39
N VAL A 224 -13.17 15.00 6.15
CA VAL A 224 -12.99 13.72 6.83
C VAL A 224 -13.15 13.90 8.34
N ALA A 225 -13.86 12.96 8.97
CA ALA A 225 -14.03 12.89 10.42
C ALA A 225 -12.82 12.21 11.10
N GLY A 226 -12.55 12.56 12.35
CA GLY A 226 -11.55 11.87 13.16
C GLY A 226 -11.24 12.56 14.48
N CYS A 227 -10.32 11.95 15.23
CA CYS A 227 -9.84 12.49 16.49
C CYS A 227 -8.83 13.60 16.27
N TRP A 228 -9.05 14.74 16.91
CA TRP A 228 -8.24 15.94 16.73
C TRP A 228 -7.80 16.51 18.08
N PRO A 229 -6.54 16.95 18.25
CA PRO A 229 -6.10 17.53 19.51
C PRO A 229 -6.93 18.75 19.89
N THR A 230 -7.36 18.80 21.14
CA THR A 230 -8.26 19.83 21.67
C THR A 230 -7.61 21.21 21.54
N GLY A 231 -8.29 22.14 20.84
CA GLY A 231 -7.79 23.50 20.62
C GLY A 231 -6.87 23.68 19.41
N SER A 232 -6.65 22.63 18.60
CA SER A 232 -5.93 22.75 17.33
C SER A 232 -6.81 23.33 16.22
N ALA A 233 -6.21 24.04 15.27
CA ALA A 233 -6.91 24.61 14.14
C ALA A 233 -7.56 23.50 13.29
N THR A 234 -8.76 23.77 12.81
CA THR A 234 -9.58 22.81 12.05
C THR A 234 -9.38 22.92 10.55
N THR A 235 -8.69 23.98 10.12
CA THR A 235 -8.34 24.29 8.74
C THR A 235 -6.94 24.85 8.73
N CYS A 236 -6.24 24.72 7.61
CA CYS A 236 -4.96 25.40 7.47
C CYS A 236 -5.22 26.91 7.27
N PRO A 237 -4.29 27.78 7.71
CA PRO A 237 -4.37 29.20 7.39
C PRO A 237 -4.41 29.45 5.86
N PRO A 238 -4.89 30.62 5.40
CA PRO A 238 -4.83 30.98 3.99
C PRO A 238 -3.41 30.86 3.42
N GLY A 239 -3.27 30.20 2.27
CA GLY A 239 -1.97 29.91 1.65
C GLY A 239 -1.27 28.64 2.15
N PHE A 240 -1.89 27.92 3.08
CA PHE A 240 -1.41 26.63 3.58
C PHE A 240 -2.38 25.50 3.21
N ARG A 241 -1.84 24.29 3.13
CA ARG A 241 -2.54 23.05 2.80
C ARG A 241 -2.08 21.91 3.68
N TRP A 242 -2.95 20.92 3.89
CA TRP A 242 -2.64 19.72 4.64
C TRP A 242 -1.71 18.81 3.82
N ARG A 243 -0.52 18.52 4.34
CA ARG A 243 0.38 17.49 3.78
C ARG A 243 0.10 16.10 4.35
N GLU A 244 -0.41 16.05 5.57
CA GLU A 244 -0.81 14.86 6.32
C GLU A 244 -1.74 15.30 7.47
N TRP A 245 -2.23 14.33 8.27
CA TRP A 245 -3.13 14.59 9.38
C TRP A 245 -2.47 15.50 10.43
N GLY A 246 -3.04 16.68 10.66
CA GLY A 246 -2.54 17.61 11.68
C GLY A 246 -1.33 18.47 11.26
N SER A 247 -0.84 18.35 10.03
CA SER A 247 0.33 19.11 9.54
C SER A 247 0.01 19.96 8.32
N CYS A 248 0.08 21.29 8.50
CA CYS A 248 -0.06 22.27 7.43
C CYS A 248 1.30 22.71 6.89
N VAL A 249 1.42 22.81 5.58
CA VAL A 249 2.57 23.41 4.89
C VAL A 249 2.11 24.52 3.97
N ARG A 250 3.02 25.43 3.58
CA ARG A 250 2.71 26.42 2.57
C ARG A 250 2.43 25.75 1.23
N ILE A 251 1.64 26.38 0.38
CA ILE A 251 1.26 25.82 -0.93
C ILE A 251 2.45 25.48 -1.83
N ASP A 252 3.55 26.22 -1.72
CA ASP A 252 4.81 25.99 -2.42
C ASP A 252 5.65 24.86 -1.82
N ASP A 253 5.33 24.40 -0.60
CA ASP A 253 5.95 23.25 0.07
C ASP A 253 5.09 21.97 -0.06
N CYS A 254 4.01 22.00 -0.83
CA CYS A 254 3.16 20.82 -1.03
C CYS A 254 3.85 19.76 -1.90
N THR A 255 3.71 18.50 -1.49
CA THR A 255 4.07 17.36 -2.32
C THR A 255 3.00 17.07 -3.37
N CYS A 256 3.46 16.79 -4.59
CA CYS A 256 2.60 16.39 -5.70
C CYS A 256 2.63 14.89 -5.91
N ARG A 257 1.76 14.44 -6.80
CA ARG A 257 1.68 13.06 -7.25
C ARG A 257 2.05 13.01 -8.73
N SER A 258 2.95 12.10 -9.09
CA SER A 258 3.28 11.78 -10.49
C SER A 258 2.19 10.94 -11.16
N ASN A 259 2.28 10.70 -12.48
CA ASN A 259 1.28 9.88 -13.18
C ASN A 259 1.29 8.42 -12.69
N SER A 260 2.46 7.91 -12.27
CA SER A 260 2.58 6.57 -11.66
C SER A 260 2.00 6.49 -10.24
N GLY A 261 1.67 7.62 -9.63
CA GLY A 261 1.22 7.67 -8.23
C GLY A 261 2.33 7.86 -7.21
N ALA A 262 3.59 7.96 -7.63
CA ALA A 262 4.69 8.24 -6.72
C ALA A 262 4.65 9.70 -6.21
N ILE A 263 5.14 9.90 -4.98
CA ILE A 263 5.31 11.21 -4.36
C ILE A 263 6.39 12.02 -5.09
N VAL A 264 6.10 13.29 -5.36
CA VAL A 264 7.01 14.25 -6.01
C VAL A 264 7.20 15.42 -5.07
N LYS A 265 8.46 15.75 -4.76
CA LYS A 265 8.78 16.86 -3.86
C LYS A 265 8.53 18.21 -4.54
N PRO A 266 8.35 19.29 -3.76
CA PRO A 266 8.24 20.62 -4.33
C PRO A 266 9.46 20.99 -5.17
N GLY A 267 9.24 21.48 -6.39
CA GLY A 267 10.28 21.85 -7.35
C GLY A 267 11.01 20.68 -8.01
N GLU A 268 10.65 19.43 -7.68
CA GLU A 268 11.26 18.24 -8.29
C GLU A 268 10.76 18.06 -9.72
N VAL A 269 11.70 17.76 -10.61
CA VAL A 269 11.45 17.54 -12.04
C VAL A 269 11.49 16.05 -12.34
N ILE A 270 10.39 15.52 -12.87
CA ILE A 270 10.20 14.10 -13.20
C ILE A 270 10.12 13.93 -14.71
N HIS A 271 10.90 12.99 -15.24
CA HIS A 271 10.78 12.53 -16.62
C HIS A 271 9.74 11.41 -16.68
N GLU A 272 8.52 11.73 -17.13
CA GLU A 272 7.44 10.76 -17.31
C GLU A 272 7.66 9.91 -18.58
N SER A 273 8.35 10.47 -19.58
CA SER A 273 8.85 9.74 -20.74
C SER A 273 10.13 10.39 -21.28
N ASP A 274 10.63 9.88 -22.41
CA ASP A 274 11.73 10.45 -23.18
C ASP A 274 11.46 11.88 -23.70
N CYS A 275 10.19 12.26 -23.82
CA CYS A 275 9.76 13.53 -24.39
C CYS A 275 8.79 14.33 -23.50
N LYS A 276 8.41 13.80 -22.33
CA LYS A 276 7.49 14.45 -21.38
C LYS A 276 8.17 14.65 -20.03
N VAL A 277 8.24 15.90 -19.60
CA VAL A 277 8.86 16.31 -18.34
C VAL A 277 7.85 17.07 -17.50
N CYS A 278 7.78 16.75 -16.21
CA CYS A 278 6.81 17.33 -15.29
C CYS A 278 7.48 17.90 -14.05
N ILE A 279 6.84 18.88 -13.42
CA ILE A 279 7.31 19.53 -12.20
C ILE A 279 6.16 19.69 -11.21
N CYS A 280 6.48 19.55 -9.92
CA CYS A 280 5.58 19.94 -8.84
C CYS A 280 5.81 21.39 -8.43
N GLU A 281 4.85 22.26 -8.69
CA GLU A 281 4.94 23.68 -8.33
C GLU A 281 3.62 24.18 -7.76
N ASN A 282 3.66 24.84 -6.60
CA ASN A 282 2.49 25.45 -5.96
C ASN A 282 1.29 24.50 -5.85
N ASN A 283 1.54 23.26 -5.43
CA ASN A 283 0.55 22.19 -5.33
C ASN A 283 -0.08 21.76 -6.68
N HIS A 284 0.58 22.02 -7.81
CA HIS A 284 0.18 21.55 -9.13
C HIS A 284 1.28 20.69 -9.75
N TYR A 285 0.87 19.56 -10.32
CA TYR A 285 1.75 18.73 -11.14
C TYR A 285 1.58 19.11 -12.60
N THR A 286 2.55 19.84 -13.14
CA THR A 286 2.48 20.45 -14.48
C THR A 286 3.51 19.78 -15.40
N CYS A 287 3.09 19.42 -16.61
CA CYS A 287 3.93 18.71 -17.58
C CYS A 287 4.13 19.50 -18.87
N ASP A 288 5.32 19.41 -19.46
CA ASP A 288 5.65 19.82 -20.82
C ASP A 288 5.89 18.58 -21.68
N ASP A 289 5.08 18.41 -22.73
CA ASP A 289 5.17 17.35 -23.74
C ASP A 289 5.46 17.89 -25.14
N SER A 290 5.87 19.16 -25.26
CA SER A 290 6.15 19.82 -26.55
C SER A 290 7.17 19.03 -27.38
N ALA A 291 8.14 18.38 -26.73
CA ALA A 291 9.11 17.53 -27.40
C ALA A 291 8.48 16.30 -28.07
N CYS A 292 7.39 15.74 -27.51
CA CYS A 292 6.68 14.60 -28.08
C CYS A 292 5.98 14.94 -29.41
N HIS A 293 5.64 16.21 -29.62
CA HIS A 293 4.97 16.68 -30.83
C HIS A 293 5.93 17.15 -31.93
N THR A 294 7.24 17.12 -31.67
CA THR A 294 8.26 17.53 -32.65
C THR A 294 8.48 16.43 -33.68
N THR A 295 7.57 16.32 -34.64
CA THR A 295 7.73 15.39 -35.77
C THR A 295 8.89 15.90 -36.63
N THR A 296 9.92 15.07 -36.80
CA THR A 296 11.05 15.28 -37.71
C THR A 296 10.54 15.73 -39.08
N SER A 297 10.65 17.02 -39.36
CA SER A 297 10.44 17.57 -40.71
C SER A 297 11.68 17.23 -41.53
N THR A 298 11.80 15.98 -41.94
CA THR A 298 12.79 15.56 -42.94
C THR A 298 12.42 16.28 -44.23
N THR A 299 13.12 17.36 -44.50
CA THR A 299 12.94 18.17 -45.70
C THR A 299 13.42 17.34 -46.88
N THR A 300 12.50 16.73 -47.62
CA THR A 300 12.80 16.12 -48.91
C THR A 300 13.02 17.24 -49.92
N THR A 301 14.27 17.68 -50.08
CA THR A 301 14.69 18.51 -51.19
C THR A 301 14.62 17.67 -52.46
N THR A 302 13.75 18.04 -53.40
CA THR A 302 13.78 17.58 -54.79
C THR A 302 13.92 18.80 -55.69
#